data_AF-A0A0A0A572-F1
#
_entry.id   AF-A0A0A0A572-F1
#
_cell.length_a   1.000
_cell.length_b   1.000
_cell.length_c   1.000
_cell.angle_alpha   90.00
_cell.angle_beta   90.00
_cell.angle_gamma   90.00
#
_symmetry.space_group_name_H-M   'P 1'
#
loop_
_entity.id
_entity.type
_entity.pdbx_description
1 polymer ?
#
loop_
_entity_poly.entity_id
_entity_poly.type
_entity_poly.pdbx_seq_one_letter_code
_entity_poly.pdbx_strand_id
1 'polypeptide(L)'
;KTVYGANVIVFEGILAFANKELLKLLDMKVFVDTDSDIRLVRRLQRDIMERGRDIVGVIKQYNKFVKPAFEQYIEPTVQVADIVVPRGGENFVALDLIVQHVHSQLEKVRAALASAHQGQPLPKTLSVLENTPQVRGMHTIIRNKDTTRDEFIFYSKRLMRLLIEHALSFLPLKSVTVETPQGTTYEGKRFHRQRITGVSILRAGETMEQALTAVCKDIRLGKILIQTNHDTGEPELHYLRLPKEISEDYVILMDSTVSTGAAAMMAVRVLLDHDVQEDRIFLLSLLMAEMGVHSVAYAFPRVRIITTAVDKRINEEFHIIPGIGEGG
;
A
#
# COMPACT_ATOMS: atom_id res chain seq x y z
N LYS A 1 -3.97 -11.44 -13.51
CA LYS A 1 -4.42 -11.11 -12.14
C LYS A 1 -3.40 -10.15 -11.57
N THR A 2 -3.74 -8.87 -11.39
CA THR A 2 -2.91 -7.89 -10.68
C THR A 2 -2.96 -8.26 -9.21
N VAL A 3 -1.80 -8.50 -8.58
CA VAL A 3 -1.71 -8.86 -7.16
C VAL A 3 -1.44 -7.58 -6.40
N TYR A 4 -2.44 -7.08 -5.68
CA TYR A 4 -2.32 -5.88 -4.86
C TYR A 4 -1.43 -6.20 -3.65
N GLY A 5 -0.16 -5.77 -3.71
CA GLY A 5 0.62 -5.57 -2.50
C GLY A 5 0.88 -6.80 -1.63
N ALA A 6 1.40 -7.89 -2.22
CA ALA A 6 1.70 -9.11 -1.47
C ALA A 6 2.78 -8.89 -0.41
N ASN A 7 2.48 -9.27 0.84
CA ASN A 7 3.45 -9.32 1.94
C ASN A 7 4.49 -10.43 1.76
N VAL A 8 4.14 -11.46 0.98
CA VAL A 8 5.00 -12.61 0.66
C VAL A 8 4.95 -12.84 -0.84
N ILE A 9 6.11 -12.89 -1.49
CA ILE A 9 6.24 -13.24 -2.90
C ILE A 9 6.88 -14.62 -2.98
N VAL A 10 6.15 -15.60 -3.52
CA VAL A 10 6.68 -16.95 -3.77
C VAL A 10 7.21 -17.00 -5.20
N PHE A 11 8.51 -17.21 -5.33
CA PHE A 11 9.17 -17.42 -6.62
C PHE A 11 9.51 -18.90 -6.79
N GLU A 12 8.82 -19.57 -7.71
CA GLU A 12 9.01 -21.00 -7.99
C GLU A 12 9.72 -21.21 -9.34
N GLY A 13 10.72 -22.11 -9.36
CA GLY A 13 11.33 -22.56 -10.61
C GLY A 13 12.45 -23.57 -10.41
N ILE A 14 12.60 -24.51 -11.35
CA ILE A 14 13.64 -25.56 -11.32
C ILE A 14 15.09 -25.02 -11.38
N LEU A 15 15.27 -23.77 -11.79
CA LEU A 15 16.55 -23.08 -11.88
C LEU A 15 16.59 -21.81 -11.03
N ALA A 16 15.67 -21.64 -10.07
CA ALA A 16 15.58 -20.44 -9.25
C ALA A 16 16.91 -20.11 -8.54
N PHE A 17 17.62 -21.13 -8.07
CA PHE A 17 18.89 -20.95 -7.35
C PHE A 17 20.13 -20.86 -8.26
N ALA A 18 19.98 -20.99 -9.58
CA ALA A 18 21.10 -20.86 -10.51
C ALA A 18 21.53 -19.39 -10.71
N ASN A 19 20.61 -18.43 -10.53
CA ASN A 19 20.90 -17.01 -10.71
C ASN A 19 21.37 -16.36 -9.40
N LYS A 20 22.64 -15.95 -9.37
CA LYS A 20 23.26 -15.30 -8.19
C LYS A 20 22.65 -13.95 -7.83
N GLU A 21 22.11 -13.21 -8.78
CA GLU A 21 21.43 -11.94 -8.50
C GLU A 21 20.09 -12.19 -7.80
N LEU A 22 19.35 -13.20 -8.26
CA LEU A 22 18.09 -13.60 -7.64
C LEU A 22 18.31 -14.10 -6.20
N LEU A 23 19.36 -14.89 -5.95
CA LEU A 23 19.71 -15.36 -4.60
C LEU A 23 19.93 -14.22 -3.59
N LYS A 24 20.37 -13.03 -4.05
CA LYS A 24 20.57 -11.86 -3.18
C LYS A 24 19.26 -11.15 -2.82
N LEU A 25 18.20 -11.37 -3.60
CA LEU A 25 16.88 -10.77 -3.40
C LEU A 25 15.95 -11.68 -2.58
N LEU A 26 16.28 -12.96 -2.42
CA LEU A 26 15.47 -13.93 -1.70
C LEU A 26 15.77 -13.90 -0.20
N ASP A 27 14.76 -13.61 0.62
CA ASP A 27 14.84 -13.66 2.08
C ASP A 27 14.87 -15.10 2.63
N MET A 28 14.28 -16.05 1.89
CA MET A 28 14.19 -17.46 2.27
C MET A 28 14.32 -18.36 1.04
N LYS A 29 15.20 -19.36 1.10
CA LYS A 29 15.52 -20.28 0.00
C LYS A 29 15.13 -21.70 0.41
N VAL A 30 14.02 -22.18 -0.15
CA VAL A 30 13.51 -23.55 0.08
C VAL A 30 13.84 -24.45 -1.10
N PHE A 31 14.58 -25.53 -0.88
CA PHE A 31 14.80 -26.58 -1.87
C PHE A 31 13.89 -27.76 -1.59
N VAL A 32 13.09 -28.17 -2.57
CA VAL A 32 12.23 -29.36 -2.44
C VAL A 32 12.99 -30.57 -2.98
N ASP A 33 13.33 -31.49 -2.08
CA ASP A 33 14.02 -32.73 -2.44
C ASP A 33 13.02 -33.89 -2.55
N THR A 34 13.16 -34.67 -3.60
CA THR A 34 12.28 -35.79 -3.92
C THR A 34 13.08 -36.87 -4.61
N ASP A 35 12.83 -38.12 -4.22
CA ASP A 35 13.56 -39.26 -4.75
C ASP A 35 13.47 -39.36 -6.27
N SER A 36 14.57 -39.80 -6.88
CA SER A 36 14.74 -39.80 -8.35
C SER A 36 13.74 -40.71 -9.07
N ASP A 37 13.35 -41.81 -8.43
CA ASP A 37 12.34 -42.76 -8.90
C ASP A 37 10.94 -42.14 -8.88
N ILE A 38 10.54 -41.47 -7.79
CA ILE A 38 9.27 -40.74 -7.69
C ILE A 38 9.20 -39.67 -8.78
N ARG A 39 10.26 -38.88 -8.97
CA ARG A 39 10.34 -37.86 -10.03
C ARG A 39 10.20 -38.47 -11.42
N LEU A 40 10.85 -39.62 -11.67
CA LEU A 40 10.76 -40.34 -12.93
C LEU A 40 9.35 -40.88 -13.17
N VAL A 41 8.72 -41.50 -12.17
CA VAL A 41 7.35 -42.02 -12.25
C VAL A 41 6.35 -40.90 -12.56
N ARG A 42 6.42 -39.78 -11.83
CA ARG A 42 5.58 -38.60 -12.09
C ARG A 42 5.77 -38.04 -13.49
N ARG A 43 6.98 -38.12 -14.04
CA ARG A 43 7.27 -37.69 -15.42
C ARG A 43 6.70 -38.67 -16.45
N LEU A 44 6.89 -39.98 -16.24
CA LEU A 44 6.38 -41.01 -17.14
C LEU A 44 4.86 -40.94 -17.24
N GLN A 45 4.16 -40.84 -16.10
CA GLN A 45 2.70 -40.68 -16.08
C GLN A 45 2.26 -39.46 -16.90
N ARG A 46 2.88 -38.30 -16.68
CA ARG A 46 2.56 -37.06 -17.38
C ARG A 46 2.83 -37.12 -18.89
N ASP A 47 4.03 -37.56 -19.27
CA ASP A 47 4.45 -37.56 -20.68
C ASP A 47 3.73 -38.65 -21.49
N ILE A 48 3.33 -39.77 -20.86
CA ILE A 48 2.61 -40.86 -21.54
C ILE A 48 1.10 -40.59 -21.54
N MET A 49 0.49 -40.34 -20.37
CA MET A 49 -0.97 -40.24 -20.24
C MET A 49 -1.52 -38.89 -20.73
N GLU A 50 -0.83 -37.79 -20.44
CA GLU A 50 -1.35 -36.46 -20.79
C GLU A 50 -0.86 -35.98 -22.17
N ARG A 51 0.30 -36.47 -22.63
CA ARG A 51 0.97 -35.97 -23.86
C ARG A 51 1.14 -37.03 -24.94
N GLY A 52 0.69 -38.27 -24.71
CA GLY A 52 0.66 -39.35 -25.70
C GLY A 52 2.03 -39.81 -26.20
N ARG A 53 3.10 -39.64 -25.41
CA ARG A 53 4.46 -40.06 -25.81
C ARG A 53 4.69 -41.54 -25.56
N ASP A 54 5.55 -42.15 -26.38
CA ASP A 54 6.03 -43.52 -26.19
C ASP A 54 7.03 -43.63 -25.02
N ILE A 55 6.92 -44.71 -24.25
CA ILE A 55 7.73 -44.96 -23.05
C ILE A 55 9.23 -45.05 -23.36
N VAL A 56 9.60 -45.67 -24.47
CA VAL A 56 11.02 -45.84 -24.87
C VAL A 56 11.61 -44.47 -25.20
N GLY A 57 10.84 -43.62 -25.89
CA GLY A 57 11.22 -42.24 -26.18
C GLY A 57 11.43 -41.40 -24.92
N VAL A 58 10.53 -41.49 -23.94
CA VAL A 58 10.63 -40.73 -22.68
C VAL A 58 11.83 -41.16 -21.85
N ILE A 59 12.08 -42.47 -21.70
CA ILE A 59 13.23 -43.00 -20.97
C ILE A 59 14.54 -42.58 -21.65
N LYS A 60 14.61 -42.66 -22.99
CA LYS A 60 15.79 -42.21 -23.74
C LYS A 60 16.07 -40.72 -23.54
N GLN A 61 15.03 -39.87 -23.56
CA GLN A 61 15.17 -38.44 -23.30
C GLN A 61 15.61 -38.17 -21.85
N TYR A 62 15.04 -38.90 -20.89
CA TYR A 62 15.36 -38.74 -19.48
C TYR A 62 16.84 -39.01 -19.20
N ASN A 63 17.35 -40.15 -19.64
CA ASN A 63 18.74 -40.53 -19.44
C ASN A 63 19.72 -39.65 -20.22
N LYS A 64 19.34 -39.21 -21.44
CA LYS A 64 20.24 -38.41 -22.28
C LYS A 64 20.34 -36.95 -21.84
N PHE A 65 19.25 -36.35 -21.37
CA PHE A 65 19.19 -34.90 -21.18
C PHE A 65 18.72 -34.49 -19.79
N VAL A 66 17.73 -35.18 -19.20
CA VAL A 66 17.05 -34.69 -17.99
C VAL A 66 17.86 -35.00 -16.74
N LYS A 67 18.28 -36.26 -16.58
CA LYS A 67 19.07 -36.70 -15.42
C LYS A 67 20.44 -35.98 -15.36
N PRO A 68 21.23 -35.93 -16.45
CA PRO A 68 22.50 -35.21 -16.42
C PRO A 68 22.33 -33.72 -16.14
N ALA A 69 21.30 -33.06 -16.69
CA ALA A 69 21.06 -31.65 -16.42
C ALA A 69 20.65 -31.39 -14.95
N PHE A 70 19.89 -32.29 -14.34
CA PHE A 70 19.57 -32.19 -12.92
C PHE A 70 20.84 -32.31 -12.07
N GLU A 71 21.64 -33.36 -12.26
CA GLU A 71 22.86 -33.63 -11.50
C GLU A 71 23.90 -32.51 -11.68
N GLN A 72 23.98 -31.91 -12.87
CA GLN A 72 24.96 -30.87 -13.16
C GLN A 72 24.54 -29.47 -12.69
N TYR A 73 23.25 -29.12 -12.82
CA TYR A 73 22.82 -27.72 -12.66
C TYR A 73 21.80 -27.48 -11.55
N ILE A 74 21.08 -28.50 -11.10
CA ILE A 74 19.99 -28.35 -10.12
C ILE A 74 20.40 -28.91 -8.77
N GLU A 75 20.86 -30.16 -8.72
CA GLU A 75 21.27 -30.82 -7.48
C GLU A 75 22.34 -30.05 -6.68
N PRO A 76 23.38 -29.47 -7.31
CA PRO A 76 24.39 -28.70 -6.57
C PRO A 76 23.81 -27.45 -5.90
N THR A 77 22.67 -26.94 -6.36
CA THR A 77 22.04 -25.73 -5.80
C THR A 77 21.40 -25.98 -4.43
N VAL A 78 21.28 -27.23 -3.99
CA VAL A 78 20.91 -27.57 -2.59
C VAL A 78 21.83 -26.87 -1.59
N GLN A 79 23.11 -26.70 -1.93
CA GLN A 79 24.10 -26.09 -1.02
C GLN A 79 23.81 -24.62 -0.67
N VAL A 80 23.02 -23.93 -1.49
CA VAL A 80 22.63 -22.53 -1.24
C VAL A 80 21.23 -22.40 -0.64
N ALA A 81 20.55 -23.51 -0.37
CA ALA A 81 19.24 -23.52 0.24
C ALA A 81 19.34 -23.30 1.76
N ASP A 82 18.40 -22.54 2.32
CA ASP A 82 18.29 -22.37 3.78
C ASP A 82 17.55 -23.55 4.40
N ILE A 83 16.58 -24.13 3.66
CA ILE A 83 15.76 -25.28 4.08
C ILE A 83 15.66 -26.28 2.95
N VAL A 84 15.84 -27.57 3.27
CA VAL A 84 15.57 -28.70 2.36
C VAL A 84 14.34 -29.45 2.85
N VAL A 85 13.32 -29.56 2.00
CA VAL A 85 12.07 -30.27 2.30
C VAL A 85 12.08 -31.63 1.62
N PRO A 86 12.32 -32.74 2.36
CA PRO A 86 12.27 -34.07 1.79
C PRO A 86 10.82 -34.49 1.54
N ARG A 87 10.61 -35.29 0.48
CA ARG A 87 9.30 -35.80 0.04
C ARG A 87 8.31 -34.73 -0.44
N GLY A 88 8.79 -33.50 -0.64
CA GLY A 88 8.00 -32.37 -1.16
C GLY A 88 6.70 -32.12 -0.41
N GLY A 89 5.62 -31.88 -1.16
CA GLY A 89 4.32 -31.44 -0.64
C GLY A 89 3.58 -32.43 0.27
N GLU A 90 4.10 -33.65 0.43
CA GLU A 90 3.53 -34.66 1.35
C GLU A 90 4.07 -34.48 2.78
N ASN A 91 5.08 -33.61 2.97
CA ASN A 91 5.67 -33.33 4.28
C ASN A 91 4.98 -32.14 4.96
N PHE A 92 3.76 -32.38 5.46
CA PHE A 92 2.95 -31.35 6.13
C PHE A 92 3.66 -30.69 7.32
N VAL A 93 4.46 -31.44 8.08
CA VAL A 93 5.24 -30.91 9.21
C VAL A 93 6.26 -29.86 8.74
N ALA A 94 6.97 -30.14 7.64
CA ALA A 94 7.92 -29.17 7.09
C ALA A 94 7.21 -27.94 6.52
N LEU A 95 6.04 -28.12 5.90
CA LEU A 95 5.22 -27.01 5.41
C LEU A 95 4.76 -26.10 6.55
N ASP A 96 4.25 -26.66 7.65
CA ASP A 96 3.80 -25.89 8.82
C ASP A 96 4.95 -25.08 9.44
N LEU A 97 6.14 -25.68 9.55
CA LEU A 97 7.34 -24.98 10.03
C LEU A 97 7.74 -23.81 9.13
N ILE A 98 7.67 -23.98 7.81
CA ILE A 98 7.94 -22.90 6.85
C ILE A 98 6.91 -21.77 7.02
N VAL A 99 5.62 -22.12 7.10
CA VAL A 99 4.54 -21.15 7.29
C VAL A 99 4.73 -20.36 8.59
N GLN A 100 5.01 -21.04 9.70
CA GLN A 100 5.29 -20.38 10.98
C GLN A 100 6.54 -19.49 10.93
N HIS A 101 7.59 -19.92 10.23
CA HIS A 101 8.79 -19.11 10.06
C HIS A 101 8.49 -17.83 9.28
N VAL A 102 7.75 -17.93 8.18
CA VAL A 102 7.33 -16.77 7.37
C VAL A 102 6.50 -15.80 8.21
N HIS A 103 5.52 -16.30 8.98
CA HIS A 103 4.75 -15.45 9.91
C HIS A 103 5.65 -14.73 10.93
N SER A 104 6.61 -15.44 11.54
CA SER A 104 7.53 -14.83 12.50
C SER A 104 8.41 -13.74 11.88
N GLN A 105 8.89 -13.94 10.65
CA GLN A 105 9.67 -12.94 9.93
C GLN A 105 8.82 -11.72 9.58
N LEU A 106 7.58 -11.91 9.13
CA LEU A 106 6.65 -10.81 8.85
C LEU A 106 6.39 -9.95 10.09
N GLU A 107 6.19 -10.57 11.26
CA GLU A 107 6.00 -9.83 12.51
C GLU A 107 7.24 -9.04 12.93
N LYS A 108 8.43 -9.62 12.77
CA LYS A 108 9.70 -8.89 13.02
C LYS A 108 9.85 -7.68 12.10
N VAL A 109 9.54 -7.83 10.81
CA VAL A 109 9.59 -6.73 9.85
C VAL A 109 8.58 -5.65 10.21
N ARG A 110 7.34 -6.03 10.58
CA ARG A 110 6.31 -5.09 11.05
C ARG A 110 6.75 -4.32 12.29
N ALA A 111 7.31 -5.01 13.30
CA ALA A 111 7.81 -4.40 14.53
C ALA A 111 9.05 -3.52 14.30
N ALA A 112 9.96 -3.94 13.40
CA ALA A 112 11.12 -3.14 13.01
C ALA A 112 10.70 -1.86 12.27
N LEU A 113 9.72 -1.92 11.36
CA LEU A 113 9.15 -0.75 10.71
C LEU A 113 8.48 0.21 11.70
N ALA A 114 7.72 -0.34 12.66
CA ALA A 114 7.06 0.47 13.70
C ALA A 114 8.05 1.19 14.64
N SER A 115 9.21 0.57 14.92
CA SER A 115 10.24 1.13 15.81
C SER A 115 11.31 1.96 15.09
N ALA A 116 11.62 1.67 13.83
CA ALA A 116 12.63 2.37 13.04
C ALA A 116 12.30 3.86 12.82
N HIS A 117 11.04 4.26 12.99
CA HIS A 117 10.56 5.61 12.73
C HIS A 117 10.59 6.51 13.97
N GLN A 118 10.82 5.96 15.17
CA GLN A 118 10.89 6.76 16.40
C GLN A 118 12.13 7.66 16.39
N GLY A 119 11.91 8.97 16.25
CA GLY A 119 12.98 9.99 16.30
C GLY A 119 13.61 10.33 14.95
N GLN A 120 13.10 9.80 13.84
CA GLN A 120 13.48 10.28 12.51
C GLN A 120 12.84 11.64 12.20
N PRO A 121 13.49 12.51 11.42
CA PRO A 121 12.86 13.75 10.96
C PRO A 121 11.67 13.43 10.06
N LEU A 122 10.60 14.21 10.18
CA LEU A 122 9.40 14.05 9.35
C LEU A 122 9.75 14.09 7.85
N PRO A 123 9.11 13.26 7.00
CA PRO A 123 9.40 13.21 5.58
C PRO A 123 9.18 14.54 4.87
N LYS A 124 9.99 14.85 3.84
CA LYS A 124 9.87 16.09 3.05
C LYS A 124 8.56 16.19 2.26
N THR A 125 7.90 15.07 2.01
CA THR A 125 6.60 15.00 1.32
C THR A 125 5.42 15.37 2.23
N LEU A 126 5.64 15.44 3.55
CA LEU A 126 4.63 15.85 4.52
C LEU A 126 4.53 17.38 4.56
N SER A 127 3.29 17.88 4.44
CA SER A 127 2.94 19.25 4.75
C SER A 127 1.91 19.27 5.89
N VAL A 128 2.26 19.92 6.99
CA VAL A 128 1.34 20.13 8.11
C VAL A 128 0.74 21.53 7.98
N LEU A 129 -0.57 21.65 8.13
CA LEU A 129 -1.27 22.93 8.19
C LEU A 129 -0.64 23.83 9.26
N GLU A 130 -0.55 25.13 8.97
CA GLU A 130 0.01 26.09 9.92
C GLU A 130 -0.73 26.05 11.26
N ASN A 131 0.03 25.90 12.35
CA ASN A 131 -0.52 25.78 13.70
C ASN A 131 -0.85 27.16 14.30
N THR A 132 -1.81 27.85 13.70
CA THR A 132 -2.32 29.13 14.22
C THR A 132 -3.10 28.93 15.54
N PRO A 133 -3.27 29.98 16.37
CA PRO A 133 -4.10 29.89 17.57
C PRO A 133 -5.53 29.38 17.31
N GLN A 134 -6.10 29.70 16.14
CA GLN A 134 -7.42 29.20 15.74
C GLN A 134 -7.40 27.71 15.41
N VAL A 135 -6.42 27.25 14.61
CA VAL A 135 -6.26 25.82 14.30
C VAL A 135 -6.04 25.01 15.57
N ARG A 136 -5.20 25.51 16.49
CA ARG A 136 -5.00 24.90 17.80
C ARG A 136 -6.27 24.87 18.65
N GLY A 137 -7.05 25.95 18.65
CA GLY A 137 -8.34 26.00 19.35
C GLY A 137 -9.33 24.96 18.84
N MET A 138 -9.44 24.80 17.52
CA MET A 138 -10.28 23.77 16.91
C MET A 138 -9.79 22.36 17.26
N HIS A 139 -8.46 22.12 17.22
CA HIS A 139 -7.86 20.86 17.69
C HIS A 139 -8.21 20.56 19.14
N THR A 140 -8.13 21.54 20.05
CA THR A 140 -8.49 21.34 21.46
C THR A 140 -9.94 20.87 21.61
N ILE A 141 -10.87 21.43 20.83
CA ILE A 141 -12.29 21.06 20.91
C ILE A 141 -12.51 19.65 20.37
N ILE A 142 -11.99 19.31 19.18
CA ILE A 142 -12.20 17.98 18.60
C ILE A 142 -11.50 16.86 19.39
N ARG A 143 -10.48 17.19 20.19
CA ARG A 143 -9.76 16.24 21.06
C ARG A 143 -10.36 16.09 22.45
N ASN A 144 -11.25 17.00 22.85
CA ASN A 144 -11.85 16.97 24.16
C ASN A 144 -12.94 15.90 24.21
N LYS A 145 -12.77 14.90 25.09
CA LYS A 145 -13.76 13.82 25.31
C LYS A 145 -15.15 14.32 25.73
N ASP A 146 -15.21 15.51 26.34
CA ASP A 146 -16.46 16.09 26.87
C ASP A 146 -17.16 16.99 25.83
N THR A 147 -16.60 17.13 24.62
CA THR A 147 -17.20 17.92 23.54
C THR A 147 -18.44 17.24 22.97
N THR A 148 -19.49 18.03 22.74
CA THR A 148 -20.75 17.51 22.17
C THR A 148 -20.56 17.07 20.73
N ARG A 149 -21.37 16.11 20.27
CA ARG A 149 -21.33 15.61 18.89
C ARG A 149 -21.48 16.74 17.86
N ASP A 150 -22.39 17.68 18.11
CA ASP A 150 -22.66 18.78 17.17
C ASP A 150 -21.46 19.73 17.05
N GLU A 151 -20.82 20.06 18.16
CA GLU A 151 -19.59 20.85 18.16
C GLU A 151 -18.44 20.09 17.49
N PHE A 152 -18.26 18.81 17.80
CA PHE A 152 -17.23 17.97 17.17
C PHE A 152 -17.36 18.00 15.63
N ILE A 153 -18.58 17.77 15.12
CA ILE A 153 -18.85 17.80 13.68
C ILE A 153 -18.58 19.20 13.10
N PHE A 154 -19.06 20.25 13.77
CA PHE A 154 -18.90 21.63 13.32
C PHE A 154 -17.42 22.02 13.20
N TYR A 155 -16.63 21.80 14.25
CA TYR A 155 -15.21 22.17 14.27
C TYR A 155 -14.35 21.26 13.39
N SER A 156 -14.68 19.97 13.28
CA SER A 156 -14.02 19.06 12.33
C SER A 156 -14.23 19.52 10.89
N LYS A 157 -15.46 19.88 10.49
CA LYS A 157 -15.73 20.42 9.15
C LYS A 157 -14.97 21.71 8.87
N ARG A 158 -14.83 22.60 9.87
CA ARG A 158 -14.04 23.83 9.74
C ARG A 158 -12.56 23.52 9.50
N LEU A 159 -11.98 22.58 10.24
CA LEU A 159 -10.60 22.13 10.01
C LEU A 159 -10.41 21.45 8.65
N MET A 160 -11.35 20.58 8.25
CA MET A 160 -11.32 19.93 6.93
C MET A 160 -11.33 20.94 5.79
N ARG A 161 -12.10 22.03 5.90
CA ARG A 161 -12.09 23.10 4.89
C ARG A 161 -10.74 23.77 4.78
N LEU A 162 -10.09 24.10 5.90
CA LEU A 162 -8.74 24.68 5.90
C LEU A 162 -7.70 23.71 5.33
N LEU A 163 -7.81 22.43 5.68
CA LEU A 163 -6.94 21.37 5.17
C LEU A 163 -7.05 21.24 3.65
N ILE A 164 -8.26 21.27 3.10
CA ILE A 164 -8.50 21.16 1.66
C ILE A 164 -7.97 22.41 0.92
N GLU A 165 -8.22 23.62 1.42
CA GLU A 165 -7.66 24.84 0.83
C GLU A 165 -6.12 24.81 0.82
N HIS A 166 -5.52 24.35 1.92
CA HIS A 166 -4.07 24.15 2.00
C HIS A 166 -3.58 23.12 1.00
N ALA A 167 -4.31 22.01 0.82
CA ALA A 167 -3.96 21.00 -0.18
C ALA A 167 -4.02 21.53 -1.62
N LEU A 168 -5.05 22.31 -1.96
CA LEU A 168 -5.22 22.90 -3.29
C LEU A 168 -4.11 23.89 -3.64
N SER A 169 -3.46 24.51 -2.64
CA SER A 169 -2.33 25.42 -2.86
C SER A 169 -1.11 24.76 -3.52
N PHE A 170 -0.99 23.43 -3.43
CA PHE A 170 0.11 22.66 -4.01
C PHE A 170 -0.15 22.19 -5.45
N LEU A 171 -1.32 22.48 -6.01
CA LEU A 171 -1.63 22.18 -7.41
C LEU A 171 -0.83 23.09 -8.35
N PRO A 172 -0.46 22.62 -9.56
CA PRO A 172 0.27 23.43 -10.53
C PRO A 172 -0.61 24.54 -11.13
N LEU A 173 -0.52 25.73 -10.55
CA LEU A 173 -1.20 26.92 -11.07
C LEU A 173 -0.37 27.59 -12.17
N LYS A 174 -1.03 28.01 -13.25
CA LYS A 174 -0.40 28.79 -14.33
C LYS A 174 -0.75 30.26 -14.20
N SER A 175 0.20 31.15 -14.49
CA SER A 175 -0.07 32.59 -14.60
C SER A 175 -1.07 32.85 -15.72
N VAL A 176 -2.02 33.74 -15.46
CA VAL A 176 -3.01 34.19 -16.44
C VAL A 176 -3.28 35.67 -16.22
N THR A 177 -3.41 36.42 -17.30
CA THR A 177 -3.84 37.81 -17.26
C THR A 177 -5.32 37.88 -17.56
N VAL A 178 -6.06 38.63 -16.75
CA VAL A 178 -7.48 38.93 -16.99
C VAL A 178 -7.67 40.43 -17.04
N GLU A 179 -8.68 40.88 -17.76
CA GLU A 179 -9.12 42.27 -17.75
C GLU A 179 -10.19 42.43 -16.67
N THR A 180 -10.02 43.40 -15.78
CA THR A 180 -11.00 43.71 -14.73
C THR A 180 -12.18 44.49 -15.32
N PRO A 181 -13.32 44.57 -14.63
CA PRO A 181 -14.45 45.40 -15.07
C PRO A 181 -14.13 46.89 -15.27
N GLN A 182 -12.99 47.37 -14.76
CA GLN A 182 -12.51 48.74 -14.92
C GLN A 182 -11.59 48.92 -16.15
N GLY A 183 -11.37 47.87 -16.95
CA GLY A 183 -10.49 47.89 -18.13
C GLY A 183 -9.00 47.77 -17.81
N THR A 184 -8.64 47.40 -16.58
CA THR A 184 -7.23 47.24 -16.17
C THR A 184 -6.83 45.77 -16.22
N THR A 185 -5.60 45.48 -16.63
CA THR A 185 -5.06 44.12 -16.59
C THR A 185 -4.67 43.71 -15.17
N TYR A 186 -5.09 42.51 -14.74
CA TYR A 186 -4.67 41.89 -13.48
C TYR A 186 -3.96 40.55 -13.77
N GLU A 187 -2.75 40.39 -13.23
CA GLU A 187 -2.02 39.12 -13.30
C GLU A 187 -2.43 38.22 -12.13
N GLY A 188 -3.08 37.11 -12.45
CA GLY A 188 -3.53 36.12 -11.50
C GLY A 188 -2.98 34.73 -11.80
N LYS A 189 -3.52 33.75 -11.09
CA LYS A 189 -3.19 32.33 -11.28
C LYS A 189 -4.46 31.52 -11.53
N ARG A 190 -4.34 30.49 -12.36
CA ARG A 190 -5.43 29.57 -12.68
C ARG A 190 -4.93 28.14 -12.74
N PHE A 191 -5.68 27.23 -12.14
CA PHE A 191 -5.53 25.80 -12.37
C PHE A 191 -6.14 25.47 -13.75
N HIS A 192 -5.33 24.97 -14.69
CA HIS A 192 -5.73 24.88 -16.10
C HIS A 192 -5.46 23.48 -16.68
N ARG A 193 -6.44 22.95 -17.42
CA ARG A 193 -6.45 21.68 -18.19
C ARG A 193 -6.49 20.37 -17.40
N GLN A 194 -6.06 20.35 -16.15
CA GLN A 194 -6.11 19.14 -15.34
C GLN A 194 -7.39 19.11 -14.51
N ARG A 195 -7.91 17.90 -14.29
CA ARG A 195 -9.10 17.64 -13.48
C ARG A 195 -8.67 17.25 -12.07
N ILE A 196 -9.53 17.50 -11.09
CA ILE A 196 -9.35 17.07 -9.71
C ILE A 196 -10.43 16.04 -9.42
N THR A 197 -10.05 14.93 -8.80
CA THR A 197 -10.97 13.91 -8.30
C THR A 197 -10.72 13.70 -6.82
N GLY A 198 -11.78 13.74 -6.01
CA GLY A 198 -11.74 13.30 -4.62
C GLY A 198 -11.94 11.79 -4.52
N VAL A 199 -11.17 11.11 -3.68
CA VAL A 199 -11.36 9.68 -3.42
C VAL A 199 -11.41 9.46 -1.92
N SER A 200 -12.52 8.91 -1.41
CA SER A 200 -12.71 8.67 0.01
C SER A 200 -12.36 7.23 0.37
N ILE A 201 -11.49 7.05 1.37
CA ILE A 201 -11.31 5.76 2.05
C ILE A 201 -12.47 5.60 3.03
N LEU A 202 -13.34 4.64 2.75
CA LEU A 202 -14.52 4.41 3.56
C LEU A 202 -14.18 3.71 4.87
N ARG A 203 -14.85 4.06 5.97
CA ARG A 203 -15.99 5.01 6.04
C ARG A 203 -15.55 6.45 6.36
N ALA A 204 -14.46 6.62 7.08
CA ALA A 204 -14.14 7.89 7.73
C ALA A 204 -13.78 9.00 6.73
N GLY A 205 -13.18 8.67 5.58
CA GLY A 205 -12.88 9.63 4.52
C GLY A 205 -14.12 10.31 3.90
N GLU A 206 -15.30 9.69 3.99
CA GLU A 206 -16.56 10.27 3.48
C GLU A 206 -16.93 11.57 4.22
N THR A 207 -16.48 11.74 5.47
CA THR A 207 -16.72 12.95 6.26
C THR A 207 -16.15 14.22 5.61
N MET A 208 -15.12 14.08 4.77
CA MET A 208 -14.45 15.18 4.09
C MET A 208 -15.09 15.57 2.74
N GLU A 209 -15.95 14.74 2.17
CA GLU A 209 -16.57 14.98 0.85
C GLU A 209 -17.38 16.28 0.81
N GLN A 210 -18.10 16.59 1.89
CA GLN A 210 -18.87 17.82 2.01
C GLN A 210 -17.97 19.06 2.02
N ALA A 211 -16.83 18.99 2.72
CA ALA A 211 -15.88 20.08 2.76
C ALA A 211 -15.20 20.26 1.38
N LEU A 212 -14.91 19.15 0.69
CA LEU A 212 -14.30 19.17 -0.64
C LEU A 212 -15.23 19.77 -1.69
N THR A 213 -16.48 19.33 -1.73
CA THR A 213 -17.50 19.84 -2.67
C THR A 213 -17.89 21.29 -2.40
N ALA A 214 -17.73 21.77 -1.17
CA ALA A 214 -17.92 23.18 -0.82
C ALA A 214 -16.80 24.10 -1.34
N VAL A 215 -15.60 23.57 -1.62
CA VAL A 215 -14.45 24.33 -2.13
C VAL A 215 -14.26 24.11 -3.64
N CYS A 216 -14.41 22.88 -4.11
CA CYS A 216 -14.26 22.48 -5.50
C CYS A 216 -15.62 22.23 -6.14
N LYS A 217 -16.06 23.16 -7.00
CA LYS A 217 -17.30 22.99 -7.76
C LYS A 217 -17.19 21.84 -8.77
N ASP A 218 -18.24 21.04 -8.91
CA ASP A 218 -18.38 19.97 -9.90
C ASP A 218 -17.27 18.89 -9.83
N ILE A 219 -16.69 18.68 -8.64
CA ILE A 219 -15.67 17.65 -8.40
C ILE A 219 -16.26 16.23 -8.50
N ARG A 220 -15.49 15.32 -9.11
CA ARG A 220 -15.84 13.89 -9.17
C ARG A 220 -15.40 13.20 -7.89
N LEU A 221 -16.22 12.29 -7.39
CA LEU A 221 -15.94 11.52 -6.18
C LEU A 221 -15.82 10.03 -6.51
N GLY A 222 -14.71 9.44 -6.05
CA GLY A 222 -14.48 8.00 -5.99
C GLY A 222 -14.56 7.49 -4.55
N LYS A 223 -14.79 6.19 -4.38
CA LYS A 223 -14.89 5.53 -3.08
C LYS A 223 -14.10 4.24 -3.10
N ILE A 224 -13.34 4.01 -2.04
CA ILE A 224 -12.58 2.78 -1.80
C ILE A 224 -12.95 2.27 -0.40
N LEU A 225 -13.45 1.05 -0.26
CA LEU A 225 -13.65 0.42 1.04
C LEU A 225 -12.51 -0.56 1.28
N ILE A 226 -11.72 -0.26 2.30
CA ILE A 226 -10.66 -1.13 2.79
C ILE A 226 -11.03 -1.54 4.21
N GLN A 227 -10.98 -2.84 4.49
CA GLN A 227 -11.20 -3.37 5.82
C GLN A 227 -10.05 -4.29 6.18
N THR A 228 -9.60 -4.22 7.42
CA THR A 228 -8.60 -5.16 7.92
C THR A 228 -9.30 -6.49 8.18
N ASN A 229 -8.79 -7.55 7.57
CA ASN A 229 -9.24 -8.91 7.85
C ASN A 229 -8.87 -9.26 9.30
N HIS A 230 -9.85 -9.72 10.07
CA HIS A 230 -9.69 -10.03 11.50
C HIS A 230 -8.80 -11.25 11.78
N ASP A 231 -8.71 -12.18 10.82
CA ASP A 231 -7.91 -13.40 10.96
C ASP A 231 -6.44 -13.16 10.58
N THR A 232 -6.19 -12.35 9.54
CA THR A 232 -4.83 -12.12 9.01
C THR A 232 -4.20 -10.81 9.47
N GLY A 233 -5.01 -9.84 9.92
CA GLY A 233 -4.59 -8.48 10.21
C GLY A 233 -4.20 -7.67 8.96
N GLU A 234 -4.44 -8.20 7.76
CA GLU A 234 -4.09 -7.54 6.49
C GLU A 234 -5.24 -6.69 5.95
N PRO A 235 -4.96 -5.53 5.34
CA PRO A 235 -5.99 -4.72 4.70
C PRO A 235 -6.45 -5.37 3.38
N GLU A 236 -7.76 -5.50 3.20
CA GLU A 236 -8.41 -6.06 2.02
C GLU A 236 -9.31 -5.03 1.34
N LEU A 237 -9.32 -5.04 0.00
CA LEU A 237 -10.19 -4.19 -0.82
C LEU A 237 -11.55 -4.87 -0.99
N HIS A 238 -12.59 -4.32 -0.36
CA HIS A 238 -13.95 -4.86 -0.43
C HIS A 238 -14.83 -4.15 -1.45
N TYR A 239 -14.59 -2.87 -1.71
CA TYR A 239 -15.37 -2.09 -2.66
C TYR A 239 -14.51 -1.03 -3.35
N LEU A 240 -14.75 -0.86 -4.64
CA LEU A 240 -14.06 0.13 -5.46
C LEU A 240 -15.03 0.77 -6.44
N ARG A 241 -15.10 2.10 -6.42
CA ARG A 241 -15.79 2.89 -7.43
C ARG A 241 -15.01 4.16 -7.71
N LEU A 242 -14.26 4.17 -8.81
CA LEU A 242 -13.50 5.34 -9.26
C LEU A 242 -14.17 5.98 -10.48
N PRO A 243 -14.05 7.31 -10.67
CA PRO A 243 -14.44 7.95 -11.91
C PRO A 243 -13.67 7.39 -13.11
N LYS A 244 -14.31 7.40 -14.29
CA LYS A 244 -13.64 7.06 -15.55
C LYS A 244 -12.52 8.08 -15.83
N GLU A 245 -11.41 7.63 -16.41
CA GLU A 245 -10.25 8.46 -16.77
C GLU A 245 -9.56 9.13 -15.56
N ILE A 246 -9.55 8.48 -14.40
CA ILE A 246 -8.87 9.01 -13.20
C ILE A 246 -7.34 9.15 -13.38
N SER A 247 -6.74 8.42 -14.31
CA SER A 247 -5.30 8.40 -14.60
C SER A 247 -4.71 9.78 -14.96
N GLU A 248 -5.53 10.68 -15.51
CA GLU A 248 -5.10 12.03 -15.91
C GLU A 248 -5.24 13.07 -14.78
N ASP A 249 -5.95 12.72 -13.70
CA ASP A 249 -6.37 13.66 -12.67
C ASP A 249 -5.32 13.86 -11.57
N TYR A 250 -5.47 14.97 -10.85
CA TYR A 250 -4.96 15.08 -9.49
C TYR A 250 -5.96 14.44 -8.53
N VAL A 251 -5.49 13.50 -7.72
CA VAL A 251 -6.34 12.73 -6.81
C VAL A 251 -6.15 13.22 -5.38
N ILE A 252 -7.22 13.72 -4.77
CA ILE A 252 -7.28 14.05 -3.35
C ILE A 252 -7.83 12.81 -2.64
N LEU A 253 -6.92 11.98 -2.11
CA LEU A 253 -7.24 10.79 -1.35
C LEU A 253 -7.50 11.19 0.11
N MET A 254 -8.70 10.93 0.61
CA MET A 254 -9.17 11.42 1.90
C MET A 254 -9.39 10.28 2.89
N ASP A 255 -8.84 10.44 4.09
CA ASP A 255 -9.11 9.62 5.26
C ASP A 255 -9.24 10.54 6.48
N SER A 256 -9.99 10.17 7.53
CA SER A 256 -10.14 11.08 8.68
C SER A 256 -8.91 11.03 9.60
N THR A 257 -8.39 9.83 9.83
CA THR A 257 -7.22 9.56 10.66
C THR A 257 -6.32 8.53 9.99
N VAL A 258 -4.99 8.72 10.07
CA VAL A 258 -4.02 7.75 9.55
C VAL A 258 -3.11 7.29 10.68
N SER A 259 -3.39 6.10 11.21
CA SER A 259 -2.62 5.49 12.30
C SER A 259 -1.38 4.76 11.78
N THR A 260 -1.54 3.51 11.31
CA THR A 260 -0.45 2.68 10.77
C THR A 260 -0.11 3.03 9.32
N GLY A 261 -1.03 3.68 8.62
CA GLY A 261 -0.93 3.92 7.18
C GLY A 261 -1.38 2.74 6.32
N ALA A 262 -1.78 1.60 6.89
CA ALA A 262 -2.10 0.39 6.11
C ALA A 262 -3.20 0.62 5.06
N ALA A 263 -4.34 1.20 5.47
CA ALA A 263 -5.44 1.51 4.56
C ALA A 263 -5.05 2.56 3.51
N ALA A 264 -4.36 3.64 3.93
CA ALA A 264 -3.86 4.66 3.01
C ALA A 264 -2.89 4.08 1.98
N MET A 265 -1.94 3.23 2.39
CA MET A 265 -1.01 2.57 1.49
C MET A 265 -1.73 1.67 0.48
N MET A 266 -2.72 0.88 0.93
CA MET A 266 -3.51 0.06 0.02
C MET A 266 -4.31 0.92 -0.97
N ALA A 267 -4.93 2.01 -0.52
CA ALA A 267 -5.65 2.92 -1.40
C ALA A 267 -4.73 3.58 -2.44
N VAL A 268 -3.52 4.00 -2.05
CA VAL A 268 -2.51 4.50 -2.99
C VAL A 268 -2.15 3.43 -4.02
N ARG A 269 -1.90 2.17 -3.61
CA ARG A 269 -1.62 1.06 -4.55
C ARG A 269 -2.75 0.88 -5.56
N VAL A 270 -4.00 0.86 -5.10
CA VAL A 270 -5.17 0.78 -5.97
C VAL A 270 -5.21 1.93 -6.97
N LEU A 271 -4.89 3.16 -6.57
CA LEU A 271 -4.82 4.29 -7.50
C LEU A 271 -3.71 4.13 -8.55
N LEU A 272 -2.52 3.66 -8.14
CA LEU A 272 -1.40 3.40 -9.05
C LEU A 272 -1.75 2.31 -10.07
N ASP A 273 -2.44 1.25 -9.64
CA ASP A 273 -2.93 0.17 -10.53
C ASP A 273 -4.02 0.64 -11.51
N HIS A 274 -4.61 1.81 -11.27
CA HIS A 274 -5.52 2.52 -12.16
C HIS A 274 -4.81 3.66 -12.94
N ASP A 275 -3.49 3.55 -13.11
CA ASP A 275 -2.63 4.46 -13.89
C ASP A 275 -2.58 5.91 -13.37
N VAL A 276 -2.98 6.15 -12.12
CA VAL A 276 -2.78 7.46 -11.48
C VAL A 276 -1.30 7.64 -11.20
N GLN A 277 -0.73 8.78 -11.60
CA GLN A 277 0.67 9.09 -11.33
C GLN A 277 0.87 9.38 -9.84
N GLU A 278 1.90 8.77 -9.24
CA GLU A 278 2.20 8.86 -7.81
C GLU A 278 2.35 10.31 -7.30
N ASP A 279 2.98 11.18 -8.09
CA ASP A 279 3.19 12.61 -7.81
C ASP A 279 1.92 13.47 -7.94
N ARG A 280 0.82 12.88 -8.43
CA ARG A 280 -0.51 13.51 -8.51
C ARG A 280 -1.46 13.04 -7.40
N ILE A 281 -1.00 12.19 -6.49
CA ILE A 281 -1.78 11.72 -5.35
C ILE A 281 -1.47 12.58 -4.12
N PHE A 282 -2.54 13.15 -3.55
CA PHE A 282 -2.51 14.01 -2.38
C PHE A 282 -3.29 13.29 -1.29
N LEU A 283 -2.58 12.72 -0.31
CA LEU A 283 -3.18 12.06 0.85
C LEU A 283 -3.50 13.09 1.92
N LEU A 284 -4.80 13.31 2.17
CA LEU A 284 -5.31 14.22 3.18
C LEU A 284 -5.81 13.44 4.39
N SER A 285 -5.43 13.90 5.58
CA SER A 285 -6.03 13.46 6.84
C SER A 285 -6.20 14.58 7.83
N LEU A 286 -7.20 14.50 8.70
CA LEU A 286 -7.32 15.45 9.81
C LEU A 286 -6.14 15.26 10.77
N LEU A 287 -5.85 14.00 11.12
CA LEU A 287 -4.76 13.64 12.02
C LEU A 287 -3.97 12.44 11.50
N MET A 288 -2.66 12.45 11.71
CA MET A 288 -1.80 11.31 11.37
C MET A 288 -0.88 10.98 12.53
N ALA A 289 -0.55 9.71 12.73
CA ALA A 289 0.56 9.33 13.59
C ALA A 289 1.89 9.43 12.82
N GLU A 290 2.99 9.75 13.50
CA GLU A 290 4.33 9.80 12.90
C GLU A 290 4.64 8.51 12.11
N MET A 291 4.36 7.34 12.71
CA MET A 291 4.56 6.05 12.08
C MET A 291 3.78 5.92 10.76
N GLY A 292 2.50 6.32 10.72
CA GLY A 292 1.69 6.27 9.49
C GLY A 292 2.23 7.18 8.39
N VAL A 293 2.69 8.38 8.76
CA VAL A 293 3.33 9.31 7.81
C VAL A 293 4.59 8.69 7.23
N HIS A 294 5.47 8.14 8.06
CA HIS A 294 6.71 7.53 7.61
C HIS A 294 6.46 6.29 6.74
N SER A 295 5.54 5.40 7.13
CA SER A 295 5.17 4.22 6.36
C SER A 295 4.70 4.58 4.96
N VAL A 296 3.79 5.56 4.83
CA VAL A 296 3.28 6.00 3.53
C VAL A 296 4.38 6.69 2.71
N ALA A 297 5.16 7.59 3.32
CA ALA A 297 6.22 8.31 2.62
C ALA A 297 7.36 7.40 2.16
N TYR A 298 7.68 6.35 2.92
CA TYR A 298 8.68 5.36 2.55
C TYR A 298 8.20 4.51 1.38
N ALA A 299 6.94 4.05 1.43
CA ALA A 299 6.36 3.24 0.36
C ALA A 299 6.10 4.03 -0.93
N PHE A 300 5.75 5.31 -0.81
CA PHE A 300 5.36 6.19 -1.92
C PHE A 300 6.02 7.58 -1.78
N PRO A 301 7.31 7.69 -2.14
CA PRO A 301 8.11 8.90 -1.92
C PRO A 301 7.68 10.10 -2.77
N ARG A 302 6.76 9.94 -3.72
CA ARG A 302 6.22 11.06 -4.53
C ARG A 302 4.80 11.47 -4.14
N VAL A 303 4.10 10.68 -3.33
CA VAL A 303 2.79 11.07 -2.77
C VAL A 303 2.97 12.27 -1.85
N ARG A 304 2.12 13.28 -2.01
CA ARG A 304 2.10 14.44 -1.11
C ARG A 304 1.18 14.14 0.07
N ILE A 305 1.73 14.16 1.27
CA ILE A 305 0.99 13.87 2.50
C ILE A 305 0.63 15.20 3.17
N ILE A 306 -0.65 15.41 3.50
CA ILE A 306 -1.15 16.68 4.00
C ILE A 306 -2.04 16.43 5.21
N THR A 307 -1.74 17.06 6.33
CA THR A 307 -2.48 16.86 7.59
C THR A 307 -2.61 18.14 8.39
N THR A 308 -3.57 18.18 9.32
CA THR A 308 -3.68 19.31 10.26
C THR A 308 -2.87 19.16 11.53
N ALA A 309 -2.50 17.93 11.91
CA ALA A 309 -1.49 17.68 12.94
C ALA A 309 -0.88 16.27 12.81
N VAL A 310 0.27 16.08 13.44
CA VAL A 310 0.97 14.81 13.56
C VAL A 310 1.18 14.49 15.04
N ASP A 311 0.75 13.31 15.45
CA ASP A 311 0.88 12.81 16.83
C ASP A 311 1.95 11.71 16.91
N LYS A 312 2.61 11.61 18.07
CA LYS A 312 3.84 10.81 18.20
C LYS A 312 3.64 9.31 18.30
N ARG A 313 2.49 8.87 18.83
CA ARG A 313 2.32 7.48 19.27
C ARG A 313 1.01 6.90 18.77
N ILE A 314 1.00 5.59 18.69
CA ILE A 314 -0.20 4.77 18.66
C ILE A 314 -0.23 3.89 19.91
N ASN A 315 -1.43 3.47 20.34
CA ASN A 315 -1.58 2.45 21.38
C ASN A 315 -1.56 1.02 20.79
N GLU A 316 -1.76 0.02 21.64
CA GLU A 316 -1.81 -1.40 21.26
C GLU A 316 -3.01 -1.74 20.33
N GLU A 317 -4.05 -0.91 20.35
CA GLU A 317 -5.22 -1.02 19.48
C GLU A 317 -5.06 -0.20 18.18
N PHE A 318 -3.87 0.32 17.89
CA PHE A 318 -3.56 1.18 16.74
C PHE A 318 -4.31 2.53 16.71
N HIS A 319 -4.84 2.99 17.84
CA HIS A 319 -5.38 4.34 18.00
C HIS A 319 -4.27 5.36 18.23
N ILE A 320 -4.37 6.52 17.58
CA ILE A 320 -3.43 7.63 17.71
C ILE A 320 -3.50 8.21 19.12
N ILE A 321 -2.35 8.52 19.73
CA ILE A 321 -2.25 9.19 21.04
C ILE A 321 -1.44 10.50 20.90
N PRO A 322 -1.96 11.65 21.37
CA PRO A 322 -3.22 11.82 22.11
C PRO A 322 -4.49 11.65 21.25
N GLY A 323 -4.40 11.75 19.93
CA GLY A 323 -5.50 11.45 19.00
C GLY A 323 -6.81 12.21 19.24
N ILE A 324 -7.90 11.68 18.66
CA ILE A 324 -9.29 12.17 18.79
C ILE A 324 -10.28 11.02 19.08
N GLY A 325 -9.79 9.81 19.38
CA GLY A 325 -10.63 8.60 19.41
C GLY A 325 -10.95 8.06 18.01
N GLU A 326 -12.05 7.31 17.89
CA GLU A 326 -12.57 6.87 16.59
C GLU A 326 -13.14 8.07 15.83
N GLY A 327 -12.46 8.50 14.76
CA GLY A 327 -12.82 9.68 13.99
C GLY A 327 -13.88 9.47 12.90
N GLY A 328 -14.56 8.31 12.89
CA GLY A 328 -15.53 7.90 11.86
C GLY A 328 -16.95 7.83 12.38
#